data_AF-A0A1Q5AMQ4-F1
#
_entry.id   AF-A0A1Q5AMQ4-F1
#
_cell.length_a   1.000
_cell.length_b   1.000
_cell.length_c   1.000
_cell.angle_alpha   90.00
_cell.angle_beta   90.00
_cell.angle_gamma   90.00
#
_symmetry.space_group_name_H-M   'P 1'
#
loop_
_entity.id
_entity.type
_entity.pdbx_description
1 polymer ?
#
loop_
_entity_poly.entity_id
_entity_poly.type
_entity_poly.pdbx_seq_one_letter_code
_entity_poly.pdbx_strand_id
1 'polypeptide(L)'
;MTDQLPISTLTLQHRIPDDWAADPWAEVRPLIDGVDVLKAVHPEGMALSRRHWTGPAESWPLAVTKEPRRVKIAEPPCTAGCCGALYVTMRREGDRVIWDAWENTSNVMAVPSDFWFDAAQYEAELVRAAADRSWEEPVDTVARLLHQTLADSGWFERWGCVLTNVSPRREEPDMPDELTSPEGVDVSFQEVQTSEARARSYWYELFTTHEQPVEEQARQLAARIMADDPRKTAELEGH
;
A
#
# COMPACT_ATOMS: atom_id res chain seq x y z
N MET A 1 44.17 3.90 -1.40
CA MET A 1 43.13 4.75 -0.81
C MET A 1 41.82 4.03 -1.02
N THR A 2 41.26 3.44 0.03
CA THR A 2 39.92 2.86 -0.02
C THR A 2 38.96 4.03 0.03
N ASP A 3 38.37 4.36 -1.11
CA ASP A 3 37.31 5.37 -1.19
C ASP A 3 36.15 4.83 -0.34
N GLN A 4 35.98 5.38 0.87
CA GLN A 4 34.81 5.04 1.68
C GLN A 4 33.62 5.71 1.00
N LEU A 5 32.88 4.92 0.23
CA LEU A 5 31.60 5.33 -0.33
C LEU A 5 30.72 5.88 0.81
N PRO A 6 30.11 7.06 0.64
CA PRO A 6 29.32 7.70 1.69
C PRO A 6 28.13 6.81 2.06
N ILE A 7 27.85 6.73 3.37
CA ILE A 7 26.66 6.07 3.88
C ILE A 7 25.52 7.07 3.84
N SER A 8 24.49 6.74 3.06
CA SER A 8 23.23 7.47 2.95
C SER A 8 22.27 7.09 4.07
N THR A 9 21.31 7.98 4.29
CA THR A 9 20.19 7.83 5.21
C THR A 9 18.90 7.62 4.43
N LEU A 10 18.08 6.66 4.85
CA LEU A 10 16.74 6.46 4.31
C LEU A 10 15.71 7.05 5.27
N THR A 11 14.72 7.76 4.74
CA THR A 11 13.50 8.14 5.44
C THR A 11 12.31 7.81 4.55
N LEU A 12 11.34 7.08 5.09
CA LEU A 12 10.12 6.68 4.45
C LEU A 12 9.00 7.62 4.90
N GLN A 13 8.53 8.43 3.95
CA GLN A 13 7.48 9.40 4.19
C GLN A 13 6.15 8.90 3.64
N HIS A 14 5.12 8.91 4.46
CA HIS A 14 3.76 8.65 4.02
C HIS A 14 3.19 9.89 3.34
N ARG A 15 2.55 9.70 2.19
CA ARG A 15 1.80 10.74 1.48
C ARG A 15 0.48 10.16 0.98
N ILE A 16 -0.63 10.80 1.29
CA ILE A 16 -1.92 10.48 0.66
C ILE A 16 -1.88 11.06 -0.75
N PRO A 17 -2.06 10.23 -1.80
CA PRO A 17 -2.19 10.72 -3.18
C PRO A 17 -3.33 11.73 -3.33
N ASP A 18 -3.08 12.78 -4.09
CA ASP A 18 -4.14 13.71 -4.52
C ASP A 18 -4.88 13.17 -5.76
N ASP A 19 -4.33 12.15 -6.43
CA ASP A 19 -4.89 11.50 -7.62
C ASP A 19 -5.71 10.27 -7.24
N TRP A 20 -7.00 10.30 -7.52
CA TRP A 20 -7.97 9.25 -7.24
C TRP A 20 -7.78 8.00 -8.12
N ALA A 21 -7.11 8.13 -9.28
CA ALA A 21 -6.74 6.96 -10.09
C ALA A 21 -5.60 6.14 -9.45
N ALA A 22 -4.98 6.67 -8.40
CA ALA A 22 -3.96 5.98 -7.64
C ALA A 22 -4.52 5.04 -6.57
N ASP A 23 -3.63 4.39 -5.84
CA ASP A 23 -4.00 3.56 -4.71
C ASP A 23 -4.73 4.40 -3.64
N PRO A 24 -5.88 3.96 -3.11
CA PRO A 24 -6.59 4.68 -2.06
C PRO A 24 -5.79 4.81 -0.75
N TRP A 25 -4.76 3.98 -0.57
CA TRP A 25 -3.84 4.06 0.56
C TRP A 25 -2.67 5.01 0.31
N ALA A 26 -2.14 5.58 1.39
CA ALA A 26 -0.95 6.42 1.32
C ALA A 26 0.22 5.70 0.63
N GLU A 27 0.93 6.44 -0.22
CA GLU A 27 2.24 6.06 -0.73
C GLU A 27 3.29 6.13 0.38
N VAL A 28 4.29 5.25 0.30
CA VAL A 28 5.49 5.27 1.15
C VAL A 28 6.68 5.71 0.30
N ARG A 29 6.99 7.01 0.32
CA ARG A 29 8.04 7.62 -0.50
C ARG A 29 9.42 7.50 0.16
N PRO A 30 10.42 6.96 -0.54
CA PRO A 30 11.80 6.90 -0.04
C PRO A 30 12.52 8.23 -0.29
N LEU A 31 12.86 8.91 0.80
CA LEU A 31 13.73 10.06 0.83
C LEU A 31 15.14 9.56 1.17
N ILE A 32 16.09 9.73 0.26
CA ILE A 32 17.48 9.35 0.46
C ILE A 32 18.27 10.63 0.70
N ASP A 33 18.92 10.72 1.86
CA ASP A 33 19.61 11.94 2.31
C ASP A 33 18.70 13.19 2.26
N GLY A 34 17.42 12.99 2.58
CA GLY A 34 16.38 14.02 2.56
C GLY A 34 15.83 14.37 1.17
N VAL A 35 16.29 13.69 0.10
CA VAL A 35 15.84 13.93 -1.28
C VAL A 35 14.85 12.86 -1.72
N ASP A 36 13.68 13.27 -2.22
CA ASP A 36 12.74 12.38 -2.90
C ASP A 36 13.31 11.98 -4.27
N VAL A 37 13.99 10.83 -4.30
CA VAL A 37 14.66 10.32 -5.50
C VAL A 37 13.66 9.94 -6.59
N LEU A 38 12.43 9.55 -6.22
CA LEU A 38 11.40 9.18 -7.18
C LEU A 38 10.91 10.42 -7.93
N LYS A 39 10.66 11.52 -7.22
CA LYS A 39 10.25 12.79 -7.84
C LYS A 39 11.28 13.32 -8.83
N ALA A 40 12.56 13.08 -8.58
CA ALA A 40 13.65 13.54 -9.44
C ALA A 40 13.74 12.78 -10.78
N VAL A 41 13.44 11.47 -10.80
CA VAL A 41 13.69 10.61 -11.97
C VAL A 41 12.41 10.05 -12.62
N HIS A 42 11.31 10.02 -11.87
CA HIS A 42 10.01 9.52 -12.31
C HIS A 42 8.89 10.34 -11.64
N PRO A 43 8.72 11.63 -12.00
CA PRO A 43 7.81 12.55 -11.30
C PRO A 43 6.34 12.11 -11.32
N GLU A 44 5.92 11.41 -12.38
CA GLU A 44 4.56 10.85 -12.54
C GLU A 44 4.39 9.48 -11.86
N GLY A 45 5.42 8.99 -11.18
CA GLY A 45 5.45 7.66 -10.56
C GLY A 45 4.92 7.70 -9.13
N MET A 46 3.99 6.81 -8.83
CA MET A 46 3.50 6.58 -7.47
C MET A 46 4.44 5.59 -6.79
N ALA A 47 4.81 5.90 -5.55
CA ALA A 47 5.61 5.01 -4.73
C ALA A 47 4.80 3.80 -4.27
N LEU A 48 5.47 2.88 -3.59
CA LEU A 48 4.85 1.70 -3.02
C LEU A 48 3.80 2.07 -1.97
N SER A 49 2.59 1.58 -2.16
CA SER A 49 1.50 1.81 -1.20
C SER A 49 1.74 1.15 0.15
N ARG A 50 1.25 1.84 1.19
CA ARG A 50 1.24 1.41 2.59
C ARG A 50 0.53 0.09 2.79
N ARG A 51 -0.40 -0.31 1.92
CA ARG A 51 -1.12 -1.60 2.03
C ARG A 51 -0.18 -2.81 2.03
N HIS A 52 0.98 -2.70 1.38
CA HIS A 52 1.97 -3.78 1.28
C HIS A 52 2.90 -3.87 2.49
N TRP A 53 2.76 -2.98 3.47
CA TRP A 53 3.58 -2.93 4.69
C TRP A 53 2.85 -3.55 5.88
N THR A 54 2.09 -4.61 5.61
CA THR A 54 1.36 -5.42 6.59
C THR A 54 1.96 -6.82 6.63
N GLY A 55 1.68 -7.57 7.69
CA GLY A 55 2.25 -8.90 7.88
C GLY A 55 3.73 -8.87 8.28
N PRO A 56 4.44 -10.01 8.12
CA PRO A 56 5.84 -10.16 8.52
C PRO A 56 6.78 -9.17 7.83
N ALA A 57 7.83 -8.74 8.53
CA ALA A 57 8.74 -7.71 8.02
C ALA A 57 9.46 -8.15 6.74
N GLU A 58 9.75 -9.44 6.60
CA GLU A 58 10.39 -10.04 5.43
C GLU A 58 9.55 -9.97 4.16
N SER A 59 8.22 -9.77 4.25
CA SER A 59 7.36 -9.59 3.09
C SER A 59 7.21 -8.13 2.67
N TRP A 60 7.72 -7.17 3.45
CA TRP A 60 7.57 -5.76 3.11
C TRP A 60 8.36 -5.41 1.84
N PRO A 61 7.84 -4.52 0.99
CA PRO A 61 8.41 -4.23 -0.32
C PRO A 61 9.89 -3.85 -0.31
N LEU A 62 10.35 -3.14 0.73
CA LEU A 62 11.73 -2.66 0.87
C LEU A 62 12.58 -3.51 1.85
N ALA A 63 12.03 -4.60 2.40
CA ALA A 63 12.81 -5.49 3.24
C ALA A 63 13.93 -6.15 2.44
N VAL A 64 15.14 -6.11 3.00
CA VAL A 64 16.33 -6.64 2.32
C VAL A 64 16.70 -7.99 2.92
N THR A 65 16.90 -8.97 2.03
CA THR A 65 17.35 -10.31 2.41
C THR A 65 18.79 -10.53 1.95
N LYS A 66 19.34 -11.72 2.19
CA LYS A 66 20.68 -12.08 1.68
C LYS A 66 20.70 -12.22 0.16
N GLU A 67 19.58 -12.55 -0.46
CA GLU A 67 19.47 -12.67 -1.91
C GLU A 67 19.13 -11.30 -2.52
N PRO A 68 19.87 -10.85 -3.56
CA PRO A 68 19.52 -9.64 -4.27
C PRO A 68 18.12 -9.72 -4.87
N ARG A 69 17.31 -8.69 -4.64
CA ARG A 69 15.93 -8.63 -5.13
C ARG A 69 15.72 -7.37 -5.95
N ARG A 70 15.18 -7.54 -7.16
CA ARG A 70 14.71 -6.43 -8.00
C ARG A 70 13.32 -6.02 -7.53
N VAL A 71 13.16 -4.76 -7.14
CA VAL A 71 11.93 -4.20 -6.58
C VAL A 71 11.42 -3.07 -7.47
N LYS A 72 10.13 -3.11 -7.82
CA LYS A 72 9.42 -1.98 -8.45
C LYS A 72 9.16 -0.94 -7.37
N ILE A 73 9.87 0.17 -7.41
CA ILE A 73 9.81 1.19 -6.35
C ILE A 73 8.87 2.35 -6.71
N ALA A 74 8.61 2.54 -8.01
CA ALA A 74 7.57 3.45 -8.48
C ALA A 74 6.90 2.93 -9.75
N GLU A 75 5.59 3.15 -9.86
CA GLU A 75 4.80 2.88 -11.07
C GLU A 75 3.73 3.99 -11.22
N PRO A 76 3.44 4.46 -12.44
CA PRO A 76 2.34 5.37 -12.69
C PRO A 76 0.99 4.66 -12.50
N PRO A 77 -0.11 5.41 -12.26
CA PRO A 77 -1.45 4.84 -12.07
C PRO A 77 -1.90 3.91 -13.21
N CYS A 78 -1.43 4.17 -14.45
CA CYS A 78 -1.85 3.41 -15.63
C CYS A 78 -1.26 2.00 -15.72
N THR A 79 0.04 1.81 -15.45
CA THR A 79 0.85 0.56 -15.41
C THR A 79 2.24 0.79 -16.00
N ALA A 80 3.20 -0.06 -15.61
CA ALA A 80 4.54 -0.08 -16.18
C ALA A 80 4.56 -0.35 -17.70
N GLY A 81 3.60 -1.11 -18.23
CA GLY A 81 3.52 -1.38 -19.66
C GLY A 81 3.11 -0.17 -20.51
N CYS A 82 2.43 0.80 -19.89
CA CYS A 82 1.97 2.01 -20.56
C CYS A 82 2.98 3.15 -20.44
N CYS A 83 3.38 3.52 -19.22
CA CYS A 83 4.24 4.69 -18.97
C CYS A 83 5.60 4.35 -18.34
N GLY A 84 5.93 3.07 -18.19
CA GLY A 84 7.15 2.62 -17.54
C GLY A 84 7.06 2.61 -16.02
N ALA A 85 8.12 2.13 -15.38
CA ALA A 85 8.26 2.07 -13.93
C ALA A 85 9.73 2.22 -13.54
N LEU A 86 9.98 2.54 -12.28
CA LEU A 86 11.31 2.56 -11.70
C LEU A 86 11.55 1.29 -10.89
N TYR A 87 12.68 0.64 -11.15
CA TYR A 87 13.14 -0.53 -10.42
C TYR A 87 14.51 -0.28 -9.81
N VAL A 88 14.76 -0.96 -8.69
CA VAL A 88 16.05 -0.97 -8.00
C VAL A 88 16.37 -2.39 -7.56
N THR A 89 17.65 -2.76 -7.59
CA THR A 89 18.11 -4.01 -6.98
C THR A 89 18.58 -3.72 -5.56
N MET A 90 18.05 -4.48 -4.61
CA MET A 90 18.32 -4.32 -3.19
C MET A 90 18.99 -5.57 -2.66
N ARG A 91 20.08 -5.40 -1.91
CA ARG A 91 20.82 -6.52 -1.32
C ARG A 91 21.53 -6.12 -0.05
N ARG A 92 21.77 -7.10 0.83
CA ARG A 92 22.54 -6.90 2.06
C ARG A 92 23.94 -7.45 1.92
N GLU A 93 24.94 -6.64 2.24
CA GLU A 93 26.33 -7.04 2.38
C GLU A 93 26.82 -6.70 3.78
N GLY A 94 26.86 -7.71 4.66
CA GLY A 94 27.28 -7.51 6.05
C GLY A 94 26.38 -6.52 6.79
N ASP A 95 26.98 -5.41 7.20
CA ASP A 95 26.34 -4.29 7.90
C ASP A 95 25.78 -3.22 6.95
N ARG A 96 25.78 -3.46 5.63
CA ARG A 96 25.28 -2.52 4.63
C ARG A 96 24.08 -3.05 3.86
N VAL A 97 23.16 -2.15 3.56
CA VAL A 97 22.13 -2.33 2.54
C VAL A 97 22.54 -1.54 1.31
N ILE A 98 22.45 -2.14 0.13
CA ILE A 98 22.86 -1.54 -1.13
C ILE A 98 21.65 -1.46 -2.04
N TRP A 99 21.42 -0.28 -2.59
CA TRP A 99 20.46 -0.02 -3.66
C TRP A 99 21.26 0.31 -4.91
N ASP A 100 21.31 -0.62 -5.86
CA ASP A 100 22.07 -0.50 -7.09
C ASP A 100 21.28 -1.02 -8.29
N ALA A 101 21.92 -1.02 -9.47
CA ALA A 101 21.35 -1.54 -10.72
C ALA A 101 19.95 -0.99 -11.00
N TRP A 102 19.80 0.32 -10.84
CA TRP A 102 18.57 1.05 -11.12
C TRP A 102 18.17 0.89 -12.59
N GLU A 103 16.87 0.76 -12.82
CA GLU A 103 16.31 0.63 -14.15
C GLU A 103 15.04 1.48 -14.24
N ASN A 104 15.03 2.42 -15.18
CA ASN A 104 13.86 3.22 -15.51
C ASN A 104 13.33 2.76 -16.87
N THR A 105 12.11 2.24 -16.89
CA THR A 105 11.47 1.76 -18.13
C THR A 105 10.51 2.79 -18.74
N SER A 106 10.51 4.02 -18.23
CA SER A 106 9.75 5.13 -18.79
C SER A 106 10.50 5.78 -19.97
N ASN A 107 9.88 6.79 -20.60
CA ASN A 107 10.53 7.59 -21.64
C ASN A 107 11.70 8.43 -21.11
N VAL A 108 11.79 8.63 -19.78
CA VAL A 108 12.92 9.28 -19.13
C VAL A 108 13.89 8.18 -18.69
N MET A 109 15.03 8.08 -19.36
CA MET A 109 16.05 7.05 -19.06
C MET A 109 16.94 7.41 -17.85
N ALA A 110 16.66 8.51 -17.15
CA ALA A 110 17.43 8.93 -15.99
C ALA A 110 17.20 7.95 -14.82
N VAL A 111 18.29 7.60 -14.15
CA VAL A 111 18.29 6.76 -12.95
C VAL A 111 19.12 7.42 -11.84
N PRO A 112 18.81 7.15 -10.57
CA PRO A 112 19.64 7.59 -9.46
C PRO A 112 21.04 6.97 -9.49
N SER A 113 21.96 7.52 -8.70
CA SER A 113 23.20 6.83 -8.35
C SER A 113 22.93 5.65 -7.40
N ASP A 114 23.91 4.77 -7.27
CA ASP A 114 23.86 3.71 -6.26
C ASP A 114 23.96 4.31 -4.85
N PHE A 115 23.29 3.67 -3.89
CA PHE A 115 23.29 4.11 -2.49
C PHE A 115 23.68 2.97 -1.55
N TRP A 116 24.39 3.33 -0.48
CA TRP A 116 24.80 2.44 0.59
C TRP A 116 24.23 2.95 1.90
N PHE A 117 23.54 2.09 2.64
CA PHE A 117 22.94 2.42 3.92
C PHE A 117 23.55 1.56 5.02
N ASP A 118 23.60 2.08 6.25
CA ASP A 118 23.77 1.25 7.43
C ASP A 118 22.55 0.34 7.60
N ALA A 119 22.78 -0.98 7.71
CA ALA A 119 21.70 -1.95 7.73
C ALA A 119 20.80 -1.82 8.98
N ALA A 120 21.35 -1.45 10.12
CA ALA A 120 20.58 -1.30 11.35
C ALA A 120 19.68 -0.05 11.29
N GLN A 121 20.20 1.06 10.78
CA GLN A 121 19.41 2.27 10.55
C GLN A 121 18.31 2.04 9.51
N TYR A 122 18.63 1.32 8.43
CA TYR A 122 17.68 0.97 7.39
C TYR A 122 16.51 0.13 7.93
N GLU A 123 16.80 -0.92 8.68
CA GLU A 123 15.77 -1.79 9.28
C GLU A 123 14.93 -1.05 10.32
N ALA A 124 15.57 -0.22 11.16
CA ALA A 124 14.85 0.60 12.12
C ALA A 124 13.87 1.55 11.43
N GLU A 125 14.25 2.11 10.28
CA GLU A 125 13.39 2.97 9.48
C GLU A 125 12.21 2.21 8.88
N LEU A 126 12.41 0.99 8.38
CA LEU A 126 11.30 0.15 7.89
C LEU A 126 10.26 -0.10 8.99
N VAL A 127 10.74 -0.45 10.20
CA VAL A 127 9.87 -0.71 11.36
C VAL A 127 9.15 0.57 11.79
N ARG A 128 9.86 1.70 11.85
CA ARG A 128 9.27 3.00 12.18
C ARG A 128 8.16 3.36 11.20
N ALA A 129 8.43 3.28 9.90
CA ALA A 129 7.45 3.59 8.85
C ALA A 129 6.25 2.64 8.91
N ALA A 130 6.48 1.34 9.10
CA ALA A 130 5.39 0.38 9.26
C ALA A 130 4.55 0.65 10.52
N ALA A 131 5.11 1.22 11.58
CA ALA A 131 4.40 1.60 12.81
C ALA A 131 3.80 3.01 12.78
N ASP A 132 4.19 3.85 11.81
CA ASP A 132 3.76 5.24 11.70
C ASP A 132 2.27 5.34 11.35
N ARG A 133 1.53 6.06 12.18
CA ARG A 133 0.09 6.33 12.04
C ARG A 133 -0.22 7.82 12.00
N SER A 134 0.79 8.71 12.05
CA SER A 134 0.54 10.16 12.12
C SER A 134 -0.01 10.74 10.82
N TRP A 135 0.02 9.97 9.73
CA TRP A 135 -0.54 10.32 8.42
C TRP A 135 -1.99 9.89 8.27
N GLU A 136 -2.51 9.00 9.13
CA GLU A 136 -3.87 8.46 8.99
C GLU A 136 -4.90 9.56 9.25
N GLU A 137 -5.80 9.76 8.28
CA GLU A 137 -7.04 10.49 8.48
C GLU A 137 -8.08 9.58 9.16
N PRO A 138 -9.22 10.12 9.65
CA PRO A 138 -10.25 9.30 10.28
C PRO A 138 -10.69 8.09 9.44
N VAL A 139 -10.87 8.27 8.13
CA VAL A 139 -11.28 7.19 7.21
C VAL A 139 -10.21 6.11 7.06
N ASP A 140 -8.92 6.46 7.05
CA ASP A 140 -7.81 5.49 7.04
C ASP A 140 -7.81 4.66 8.33
N THR A 141 -8.04 5.33 9.46
CA THR A 141 -8.09 4.68 10.77
C THR A 141 -9.23 3.67 10.82
N VAL A 142 -10.43 4.04 10.32
CA VAL A 142 -11.57 3.12 10.22
C VAL A 142 -11.24 1.94 9.30
N ALA A 143 -10.70 2.18 8.10
CA ALA A 143 -10.33 1.12 7.16
C ALA A 143 -9.32 0.14 7.76
N ARG A 144 -8.28 0.65 8.43
CA ARG A 144 -7.26 -0.20 9.09
C ARG A 144 -7.85 -1.03 10.23
N LEU A 145 -8.64 -0.41 11.11
CA LEU A 145 -9.26 -1.11 12.24
C LEU A 145 -10.28 -2.16 11.78
N LEU A 146 -11.04 -1.83 10.74
CA LEU A 146 -11.98 -2.76 10.11
C LEU A 146 -11.22 -3.95 9.49
N HIS A 147 -10.16 -3.69 8.72
CA HIS A 147 -9.30 -4.74 8.15
C HIS A 147 -8.76 -5.68 9.22
N GLN A 148 -8.17 -5.13 10.29
CA GLN A 148 -7.63 -5.92 11.39
C GLN A 148 -8.71 -6.79 12.05
N THR A 149 -9.88 -6.21 12.33
CA THR A 149 -10.99 -6.94 12.96
C THR A 149 -11.49 -8.08 12.07
N LEU A 150 -11.65 -7.83 10.76
CA LEU A 150 -12.11 -8.83 9.81
C LEU A 150 -11.08 -9.95 9.62
N ALA A 151 -9.80 -9.61 9.48
CA ALA A 151 -8.71 -10.59 9.35
C ALA A 151 -8.58 -11.48 10.60
N ASP A 152 -8.59 -10.89 11.79
CA ASP A 152 -8.45 -11.64 13.05
C ASP A 152 -9.65 -12.55 13.35
N SER A 153 -10.82 -12.23 12.79
CA SER A 153 -12.05 -13.00 13.02
C SER A 153 -12.10 -14.34 12.29
N GLY A 154 -11.33 -14.49 11.21
CA GLY A 154 -11.42 -15.61 10.27
C GLY A 154 -12.81 -15.77 9.63
N TRP A 155 -13.60 -14.68 9.56
CA TRP A 155 -15.01 -14.74 9.15
C TRP A 155 -15.17 -15.13 7.69
N PHE A 156 -14.37 -14.54 6.80
CA PHE A 156 -14.44 -14.84 5.36
C PHE A 156 -14.06 -16.29 5.07
N GLU A 157 -13.00 -16.80 5.69
CA GLU A 157 -12.55 -18.18 5.53
C GLU A 157 -13.62 -19.18 5.95
N ARG A 158 -14.35 -18.86 7.02
CA ARG A 158 -15.47 -19.67 7.53
C ARG A 158 -16.60 -19.83 6.51
N TRP A 159 -16.78 -18.84 5.63
CA TRP A 159 -17.75 -18.85 4.54
C TRP A 159 -17.13 -19.25 3.19
N GLY A 160 -15.90 -19.78 3.18
CA GLY A 160 -15.21 -20.17 1.95
C GLY A 160 -14.86 -18.97 1.09
N CYS A 161 -14.54 -17.82 1.70
CA CYS A 161 -14.13 -16.60 1.04
C CYS A 161 -12.73 -16.16 1.50
N VAL A 162 -12.09 -15.28 0.73
CA VAL A 162 -10.83 -14.62 1.09
C VAL A 162 -11.05 -13.11 1.05
N LEU A 163 -10.75 -12.43 2.17
CA LEU A 163 -10.71 -10.98 2.22
C LEU A 163 -9.55 -10.49 1.33
N THR A 164 -9.85 -9.71 0.28
CA THR A 164 -8.83 -9.26 -0.68
C THR A 164 -8.42 -7.82 -0.46
N ASN A 165 -9.34 -6.97 -0.03
CA ASN A 165 -9.05 -5.55 0.21
C ASN A 165 -9.98 -4.94 1.26
N VAL A 166 -9.44 -4.00 2.02
CA VAL A 166 -10.21 -3.00 2.77
C VAL A 166 -9.50 -1.68 2.50
N SER A 167 -10.19 -0.71 1.94
CA SER A 167 -9.57 0.56 1.55
C SER A 167 -10.45 1.75 1.91
N PRO A 168 -9.84 2.88 2.33
CA PRO A 168 -10.58 4.12 2.47
C PRO A 168 -11.10 4.58 1.10
N ARG A 169 -12.27 5.20 1.09
CA ARG A 169 -12.86 5.89 -0.05
C ARG A 169 -13.06 7.34 0.38
N ARG A 170 -12.36 8.24 -0.29
CA ARG A 170 -12.41 9.68 -0.01
C ARG A 170 -13.33 10.36 -1.01
N GLU A 171 -13.89 11.49 -0.59
CA GLU A 171 -14.60 12.37 -1.51
C GLU A 171 -13.63 12.93 -2.54
N GLU A 172 -14.04 12.91 -3.82
CA GLU A 172 -13.22 13.43 -4.91
C GLU A 172 -13.30 14.97 -4.93
N PRO A 173 -12.16 15.67 -4.81
CA PRO A 173 -12.13 17.12 -4.99
C PRO A 173 -12.65 17.49 -6.39
N ASP A 174 -13.47 18.52 -6.47
CA ASP A 174 -13.99 19.10 -7.72
C ASP A 174 -15.00 18.24 -8.51
N MET A 175 -15.45 17.11 -7.97
CA MET A 175 -16.55 16.33 -8.55
C MET A 175 -17.89 16.63 -7.83
N PRO A 176 -19.00 16.82 -8.57
CA PRO A 176 -20.31 17.07 -7.98
C PRO A 176 -20.75 15.92 -7.06
N ASP A 177 -21.33 16.24 -5.90
CA ASP A 177 -21.85 15.27 -4.93
C ASP A 177 -22.84 14.25 -5.53
N GLU A 178 -23.53 14.60 -6.63
CA GLU A 178 -24.43 13.66 -7.31
C GLU A 178 -23.71 12.58 -8.12
N LEU A 179 -22.40 12.76 -8.36
CA LEU A 179 -21.54 11.87 -9.15
C LEU A 179 -20.47 11.18 -8.29
N THR A 180 -20.27 11.64 -7.06
CA THR A 180 -19.32 11.02 -6.12
C THR A 180 -20.06 10.19 -5.10
N SER A 181 -19.39 9.12 -4.67
CA SER A 181 -19.89 8.38 -3.52
C SER A 181 -19.34 8.99 -2.22
N PRO A 182 -20.14 9.12 -1.14
CA PRO A 182 -19.72 9.76 0.12
C PRO A 182 -18.52 9.10 0.79
N GLU A 183 -17.75 9.82 1.62
CA GLU A 183 -16.62 9.22 2.35
C GLU A 183 -16.98 7.88 3.04
N GLY A 184 -16.07 6.92 2.95
CA GLY A 184 -16.31 5.60 3.50
C GLY A 184 -15.16 4.61 3.40
N VAL A 185 -15.50 3.34 3.55
CA VAL A 185 -14.58 2.22 3.44
C VAL A 185 -15.17 1.17 2.52
N ASP A 186 -14.39 0.77 1.53
CA ASP A 186 -14.75 -0.32 0.64
C ASP A 186 -14.09 -1.61 1.11
N VAL A 187 -14.86 -2.69 1.17
CA VAL A 187 -14.38 -4.01 1.57
C VAL A 187 -14.62 -4.98 0.43
N SER A 188 -13.55 -5.55 -0.13
CA SER A 188 -13.64 -6.53 -1.22
C SER A 188 -13.20 -7.91 -0.76
N PHE A 189 -13.87 -8.93 -1.27
CA PHE A 189 -13.53 -10.33 -1.01
C PHE A 189 -13.89 -11.22 -2.19
N GLN A 190 -13.32 -12.41 -2.23
CA GLN A 190 -13.56 -13.39 -3.28
C GLN A 190 -14.03 -14.72 -2.71
N GLU A 191 -14.95 -15.38 -3.42
CA GLU A 191 -15.33 -16.77 -3.12
C GLU A 191 -14.21 -17.72 -3.55
N VAL A 192 -13.73 -18.55 -2.62
CA VAL A 192 -12.74 -19.59 -2.90
C VAL A 192 -13.41 -20.65 -3.76
N GLN A 193 -12.92 -20.81 -4.99
CA GLN A 193 -13.47 -21.80 -5.91
C GLN A 193 -12.77 -23.14 -5.77
N THR A 194 -13.56 -24.20 -5.82
CA THR A 194 -13.10 -25.59 -5.88
C THR A 194 -13.15 -26.17 -7.29
N SER A 195 -13.39 -25.33 -8.30
CA SER A 195 -13.70 -25.71 -9.69
C SER A 195 -13.06 -24.69 -10.66
N GLU A 196 -12.89 -25.06 -11.94
CA GLU A 196 -12.35 -24.21 -13.02
C GLU A 196 -13.24 -23.00 -13.41
N ALA A 197 -14.25 -22.67 -12.62
CA ALA A 197 -15.06 -21.47 -12.85
C ALA A 197 -14.24 -20.19 -12.56
N ARG A 198 -14.78 -19.03 -12.95
CA ARG A 198 -14.15 -17.73 -12.63
C ARG A 198 -14.53 -17.33 -11.21
N ALA A 199 -13.53 -17.02 -10.37
CA ALA A 199 -13.72 -16.48 -9.02
C ALA A 199 -14.74 -15.33 -9.02
N ARG A 200 -15.69 -15.38 -8.09
CA ARG A 200 -16.67 -14.31 -7.89
C ARG A 200 -16.13 -13.34 -6.86
N SER A 201 -16.05 -12.08 -7.25
CA SER A 201 -15.70 -10.99 -6.35
C SER A 201 -16.96 -10.33 -5.81
N TYR A 202 -16.89 -9.89 -4.57
CA TYR A 202 -17.96 -9.19 -3.87
C TYR A 202 -17.39 -7.95 -3.19
N TRP A 203 -18.21 -6.93 -2.97
CA TRP A 203 -17.82 -5.76 -2.20
C TRP A 203 -18.92 -5.24 -1.26
N TYR A 204 -18.47 -4.54 -0.23
CA TYR A 204 -19.30 -3.61 0.53
C TYR A 204 -18.84 -2.19 0.27
N GLU A 205 -19.81 -1.31 0.05
CA GLU A 205 -19.63 0.13 0.19
C GLU A 205 -20.17 0.54 1.57
N LEU A 206 -19.28 1.01 2.45
CA LEU A 206 -19.63 1.39 3.82
C LEU A 206 -19.37 2.87 4.02
N PHE A 207 -20.33 3.60 4.57
CA PHE A 207 -20.18 5.03 4.81
C PHE A 207 -19.62 5.30 6.21
N THR A 208 -18.74 6.31 6.31
CA THR A 208 -18.25 6.85 7.57
C THR A 208 -18.93 8.16 7.91
N THR A 209 -18.84 8.57 9.17
CA THR A 209 -19.35 9.86 9.66
C THR A 209 -18.29 10.53 10.53
N HIS A 210 -18.29 11.86 10.62
CA HIS A 210 -17.39 12.57 11.53
C HIS A 210 -17.98 12.74 12.95
N GLU A 211 -19.23 12.31 13.17
CA GLU A 211 -19.94 12.51 14.45
C GLU A 211 -19.61 11.45 15.51
N GLN A 212 -19.05 10.31 15.09
CA GLN A 212 -18.77 9.17 15.97
C GLN A 212 -17.28 8.89 16.08
N PRO A 213 -16.79 8.39 17.24
CA PRO A 213 -15.40 7.94 17.36
C PRO A 213 -15.06 6.85 16.33
N VAL A 214 -13.87 6.95 15.74
CA VAL A 214 -13.40 6.05 14.67
C VAL A 214 -13.40 4.58 15.09
N GLU A 215 -13.06 4.28 16.35
CA GLU A 215 -13.05 2.91 16.87
C GLU A 215 -14.45 2.32 17.02
N GLU A 216 -15.43 3.17 17.35
CA GLU A 216 -16.84 2.77 17.44
C GLU A 216 -17.37 2.44 16.05
N GLN A 217 -17.11 3.32 15.07
CA GLN A 217 -17.51 3.12 13.69
C GLN A 217 -16.94 1.82 13.11
N ALA A 218 -15.63 1.61 13.24
CA ALA A 218 -14.98 0.38 12.75
C ALA A 218 -15.63 -0.88 13.35
N ARG A 219 -15.97 -0.86 14.64
CA ARG A 219 -16.61 -1.99 15.32
C ARG A 219 -18.03 -2.24 14.81
N GLN A 220 -18.80 -1.19 14.60
CA GLN A 220 -20.17 -1.31 14.07
C GLN A 220 -20.18 -1.82 12.63
N LEU A 221 -19.27 -1.33 11.79
CA LEU A 221 -19.09 -1.81 10.42
C LEU A 221 -18.69 -3.29 10.40
N ALA A 222 -17.75 -3.69 11.25
CA ALA A 222 -17.35 -5.09 11.37
C ALA A 222 -18.53 -5.97 11.83
N ALA A 223 -19.29 -5.54 12.83
CA ALA A 223 -20.46 -6.26 13.32
C ALA A 223 -21.54 -6.41 12.23
N ARG A 224 -21.73 -5.39 11.39
CA ARG A 224 -22.65 -5.45 10.24
C ARG A 224 -22.23 -6.51 9.22
N ILE A 225 -20.95 -6.55 8.84
CA ILE A 225 -20.43 -7.56 7.89
C ILE A 225 -20.52 -8.97 8.49
N MET A 226 -20.19 -9.11 9.77
CA MET A 226 -20.13 -10.42 10.45
C MET A 226 -21.51 -10.95 10.91
N ALA A 227 -22.61 -10.27 10.59
CA ALA A 227 -23.94 -10.66 11.02
C ALA A 227 -24.55 -11.84 10.24
N ASP A 228 -24.12 -12.07 8.99
CA ASP A 228 -24.61 -13.16 8.13
C ASP A 228 -23.53 -13.56 7.10
N ASP A 229 -23.84 -14.54 6.24
CA ASP A 229 -23.07 -14.89 5.06
C ASP A 229 -22.76 -13.64 4.22
N PRO A 230 -21.48 -13.28 4.02
CA PRO A 230 -21.14 -12.03 3.37
C PRO A 230 -21.59 -12.01 1.90
N ARG A 231 -21.74 -13.17 1.25
CA ARG A 231 -22.20 -13.26 -0.15
C ARG A 231 -23.68 -12.89 -0.33
N LYS A 232 -24.47 -12.85 0.75
CA LYS A 232 -25.88 -12.45 0.73
C LYS A 232 -26.09 -10.96 0.98
N THR A 233 -25.12 -10.32 1.61
CA THR A 233 -25.24 -8.94 2.11
C THR A 233 -24.32 -7.97 1.38
N ALA A 234 -23.28 -8.48 0.71
CA ALA A 234 -22.42 -7.73 -0.21
C ALA A 234 -23.01 -7.66 -1.62
N GLU A 235 -22.57 -6.69 -2.39
CA GLU A 235 -22.83 -6.60 -3.82
C GLU A 235 -21.89 -7.53 -4.58
N LEU A 236 -22.35 -8.04 -5.73
CA LEU A 236 -21.56 -8.91 -6.61
C LEU A 236 -20.91 -8.06 -7.71
N GLU A 237 -19.62 -8.25 -7.93
CA GLU A 237 -18.90 -7.63 -9.04
C GLU A 237 -19.38 -8.18 -10.39
N GLY A 238 -20.12 -7.34 -11.11
CA GLY A 238 -20.72 -7.66 -12.40
C GLY A 238 -19.69 -7.78 -13.51
N HIS A 239 -19.92 -8.76 -14.39
CA HIS A 239 -19.18 -9.03 -15.62
C HIS A 239 -19.36 -7.97 -16.72
#